data_AF-A0A2W4QLS1-F1
#
_entry.id   AF-A0A2W4QLS1-F1
#
_cell.length_a   1.000
_cell.length_b   1.000
_cell.length_c   1.000
_cell.angle_alpha   90.00
_cell.angle_beta   90.00
_cell.angle_gamma   90.00
#
_symmetry.space_group_name_H-M   'P 1'
#
loop_
_entity.id
_entity.type
_entity.pdbx_description
1 polymer ?
#
loop_
_entity_poly.entity_id
_entity_poly.type
_entity_poly.pdbx_seq_one_letter_code
_entity_poly.pdbx_strand_id
1 'polypeptide(L)'
;MLMTGRTIRIFLADGKPSGILTAEIMNWTGKVVICPRTDLQRLADRPECRRSGAYILAGPDPDDPYGERAYIGESDNVFARLKQHAADASKEFRTRCALIISKDENLTKAHVKYLESRLVGLAHEASRCVLENGNDPSSPSLPESDIADMEFFLSQL
;
A
#
# COMPACT_ATOMS: atom_id res chain seq x y z
N MET A 1 -2.35 26.38 5.58
CA MET A 1 -3.14 25.45 6.41
C MET A 1 -2.31 25.15 7.66
N LEU A 2 -2.85 25.34 8.86
CA LEU A 2 -2.12 25.02 10.11
C LEU A 2 -1.86 23.51 10.15
N MET A 3 -0.59 23.09 10.22
CA MET A 3 -0.23 21.69 10.41
C MET A 3 -0.55 21.29 11.85
N THR A 4 -1.66 20.58 12.05
CA THR A 4 -2.02 20.00 13.34
C THR A 4 -1.20 18.72 13.59
N GLY A 5 -0.76 18.52 14.84
CA GLY A 5 -0.06 17.30 15.23
C GLY A 5 -0.97 16.07 15.08
N ARG A 6 -0.36 14.92 14.76
CA ARG A 6 -1.04 13.62 14.62
C ARG A 6 -0.31 12.56 15.43
N THR A 7 -1.06 11.60 15.99
CA THR A 7 -0.48 10.44 16.66
C THR A 7 -0.55 9.25 15.73
N ILE A 8 0.61 8.64 15.47
CA ILE A 8 0.73 7.39 14.72
C ILE A 8 0.87 6.26 15.75
N ARG A 9 -0.03 5.28 15.71
CA ARG A 9 0.07 4.06 16.50
C ARG A 9 0.71 2.97 15.67
N ILE A 10 1.95 2.62 16.02
CA ILE A 10 2.66 1.49 15.43
C ILE A 10 2.52 0.29 16.37
N PHE A 11 2.10 -0.85 15.83
CA PHE A 11 2.01 -2.11 16.56
C PHE A 11 2.88 -3.16 15.89
N LEU A 12 3.84 -3.70 16.64
CA LEU A 12 4.73 -4.78 16.20
C LEU A 12 4.00 -6.11 16.42
N ALA A 13 3.35 -6.64 15.40
CA ALA A 13 2.54 -7.84 15.54
C ALA A 13 3.37 -9.08 15.93
N ASP A 14 4.65 -9.06 15.59
CA ASP A 14 5.61 -10.13 15.90
C ASP A 14 6.49 -9.79 17.10
N GLY A 15 6.26 -8.67 17.79
CA GLY A 15 7.11 -8.18 18.88
C GLY A 15 8.49 -7.68 18.45
N LYS A 16 8.80 -7.68 17.14
CA LYS A 16 10.09 -7.22 16.57
C LYS A 16 9.88 -6.20 15.44
N PRO A 17 10.76 -5.18 15.27
CA PRO A 17 10.65 -4.18 14.21
C PRO A 17 10.81 -4.73 12.79
N SER A 18 11.50 -5.86 12.63
CA SER A 18 11.78 -6.49 11.34
C SER A 18 10.70 -7.46 10.87
N GLY A 19 9.65 -7.69 11.66
CA GLY A 19 8.54 -8.58 11.33
C GLY A 19 7.35 -7.80 10.76
N ILE A 20 6.16 -8.39 10.90
CA ILE A 20 4.91 -7.72 10.53
C ILE A 20 4.63 -6.60 11.54
N LEU A 21 4.34 -5.41 11.01
CA LEU A 21 3.88 -4.28 11.80
C LEU A 21 2.66 -3.62 11.18
N THR A 22 1.88 -2.93 11.99
CA THR A 22 0.73 -2.16 11.53
C THR A 22 0.86 -0.72 11.98
N ALA A 23 0.47 0.23 11.15
CA ALA A 23 0.41 1.65 11.47
C ALA A 23 -1.00 2.19 11.23
N GLU A 24 -1.48 3.03 12.14
CA GLU A 24 -2.75 3.74 12.03
C GLU A 24 -2.68 5.13 12.69
N ILE A 25 -3.60 6.01 12.30
CA ILE A 25 -3.81 7.32 12.92
C ILE A 25 -5.15 7.30 13.64
N MET A 26 -5.22 7.92 14.82
CA MET A 26 -6.48 8.07 15.57
C MET A 26 -7.53 8.78 14.72
N ASN A 27 -8.75 8.24 14.67
CA ASN A 27 -9.89 8.72 13.86
C ASN A 27 -9.72 8.65 12.34
N TRP A 28 -8.62 8.10 11.82
CA TRP A 28 -8.50 7.75 10.41
C TRP A 28 -8.95 6.30 10.20
N THR A 29 -9.72 6.03 9.15
CA THR A 29 -10.22 4.68 8.82
C THR A 29 -9.15 3.80 8.18
N GLY A 30 -8.09 4.39 7.64
CA GLY A 30 -6.98 3.65 7.05
C GLY A 30 -6.15 2.87 8.07
N LYS A 31 -5.55 1.79 7.58
CA LYS A 31 -4.57 0.96 8.27
C LYS A 31 -3.51 0.54 7.27
N VAL A 32 -2.26 0.73 7.65
CA VAL A 32 -1.11 0.23 6.88
C VAL A 32 -0.61 -1.05 7.54
N VAL A 33 -0.41 -2.11 6.75
CA VAL A 33 0.25 -3.34 7.21
C VAL A 33 1.56 -3.48 6.45
N ILE A 34 2.69 -3.46 7.16
CA ILE A 34 4.01 -3.67 6.57
C ILE A 34 4.47 -5.08 6.87
N CYS A 35 4.97 -5.76 5.84
CA CYS A 35 5.40 -7.15 5.90
C CYS A 35 6.67 -7.35 5.07
N PRO A 36 7.71 -8.00 5.62
CA PRO A 36 8.81 -8.54 4.82
C PRO A 36 8.29 -9.58 3.82
N ARG A 37 8.93 -9.70 2.66
CA ARG A 37 8.56 -10.71 1.64
C ARG A 37 8.58 -12.13 2.23
N THR A 38 9.55 -12.44 3.08
CA THR A 38 9.72 -13.75 3.73
C THR A 38 8.54 -14.12 4.64
N ASP A 39 7.84 -13.12 5.18
CA ASP A 39 6.71 -13.31 6.10
C ASP A 39 5.34 -13.22 5.39
N LEU A 40 5.29 -13.04 4.06
CA LEU A 40 4.06 -12.78 3.31
C LEU A 40 2.98 -13.84 3.54
N GLN A 41 3.33 -15.12 3.67
CA GLN A 41 2.37 -16.19 3.94
C GLN A 41 1.61 -15.99 5.27
N ARG A 42 2.25 -15.34 6.26
CA ARG A 42 1.66 -15.08 7.58
C ARG A 42 0.57 -14.01 7.53
N LEU A 43 0.48 -13.24 6.43
CA LEU A 43 -0.67 -12.37 6.18
C LEU A 43 -1.97 -13.16 5.98
N ALA A 44 -1.91 -14.47 5.72
CA ALA A 44 -3.10 -15.34 5.70
C ALA A 44 -3.86 -15.34 7.03
N ASP A 45 -3.16 -15.14 8.14
CA ASP A 45 -3.75 -15.14 9.49
C ASP A 45 -4.39 -13.79 9.84
N ARG A 46 -4.35 -12.82 8.89
CA ARG A 46 -4.87 -11.46 9.06
C ARG A 46 -6.06 -11.24 8.13
N PRO A 47 -7.31 -11.41 8.60
CA PRO A 47 -8.50 -11.26 7.77
C PRO A 47 -8.56 -9.92 7.03
N GLU A 48 -8.03 -8.85 7.63
CA GLU A 48 -8.00 -7.52 7.02
C GLU A 48 -7.17 -7.46 5.72
N CYS A 49 -6.19 -8.35 5.54
CA CYS A 49 -5.38 -8.44 4.32
C CYS A 49 -6.14 -9.08 3.14
N ARG A 50 -7.30 -9.70 3.39
CA ARG A 50 -8.16 -10.27 2.34
C ARG A 50 -9.18 -9.28 1.78
N ARG A 51 -9.20 -8.04 2.29
CA ARG A 51 -10.11 -6.97 1.86
C ARG A 51 -9.60 -6.24 0.62
N SER A 52 -10.45 -5.39 0.05
CA SER A 52 -10.07 -4.42 -0.96
C SER A 52 -9.04 -3.44 -0.41
N GLY A 53 -7.99 -3.18 -1.18
CA GLY A 53 -6.96 -2.22 -0.82
C GLY A 53 -5.94 -1.99 -1.93
N ALA A 54 -5.07 -1.01 -1.68
CA ALA A 54 -3.87 -0.79 -2.46
C ALA A 54 -2.66 -1.42 -1.74
N TYR A 55 -1.58 -1.67 -2.47
CA TYR A 55 -0.34 -2.15 -1.90
C TYR A 55 0.86 -1.62 -2.67
N ILE A 56 1.98 -1.51 -1.96
CA ILE A 56 3.28 -1.12 -2.48
C ILE A 56 4.23 -2.28 -2.22
N LEU A 57 4.90 -2.74 -3.27
CA LEU A 57 6.02 -3.67 -3.20
C LEU A 57 7.29 -2.91 -3.51
N ALA A 58 8.25 -2.92 -2.59
CA ALA A 58 9.47 -2.14 -2.72
C ALA A 58 10.70 -2.95 -2.32
N GLY A 59 11.85 -2.54 -2.85
CA GLY A 59 13.15 -3.05 -2.46
C GLY A 59 14.27 -2.44 -3.31
N PRO A 60 15.52 -2.87 -3.09
CA PRO A 60 16.67 -2.35 -3.82
C PRO A 60 16.48 -2.46 -5.32
N ASP A 61 16.91 -1.44 -6.06
CA ASP A 61 16.92 -1.52 -7.52
C ASP A 61 18.08 -2.45 -7.96
N PRO A 62 17.84 -3.52 -8.74
CA PRO A 62 18.91 -4.36 -9.26
C PRO A 62 19.87 -3.60 -10.19
N ASP A 63 19.42 -2.49 -10.80
CA ASP A 63 20.19 -1.70 -11.76
C ASP A 63 20.89 -0.49 -11.11
N ASP A 64 20.56 -0.15 -9.85
CA ASP A 64 21.15 0.95 -9.09
C ASP A 64 21.33 0.56 -7.60
N PRO A 65 22.58 0.34 -7.13
CA PRO A 65 22.86 -0.03 -5.74
C PRO A 65 22.37 0.96 -4.66
N TYR A 66 22.11 2.22 -5.03
CA TYR A 66 21.59 3.25 -4.13
C TYR A 66 20.11 3.58 -4.42
N GLY A 67 19.55 3.00 -5.47
CA GLY A 67 18.18 3.19 -5.90
C GLY A 67 17.21 2.25 -5.19
N GLU A 68 15.95 2.67 -5.16
CA GLU A 68 14.83 1.82 -4.76
C GLU A 68 13.94 1.60 -5.98
N ARG A 69 13.40 0.39 -6.12
CA ARG A 69 12.39 0.06 -7.12
C ARG A 69 11.09 -0.29 -6.43
N ALA A 70 9.98 0.22 -6.96
CA ALA A 70 8.66 -0.02 -6.40
C ALA A 70 7.64 -0.42 -7.46
N TYR A 71 6.65 -1.21 -7.03
CA TYR A 71 5.46 -1.55 -7.78
C TYR A 71 4.25 -1.23 -6.93
N ILE A 72 3.29 -0.50 -7.48
CA ILE A 72 2.05 -0.12 -6.82
C ILE A 72 0.91 -0.85 -7.51
N GLY A 73 0.04 -1.48 -6.72
CA GLY A 73 -1.10 -2.21 -7.24
C GLY A 73 -2.32 -2.12 -6.35
N GLU A 74 -3.48 -2.48 -6.88
CA GLU A 74 -4.72 -2.69 -6.12
C GLU A 74 -5.25 -4.11 -6.23
N SER A 75 -6.10 -4.51 -5.27
CA SER A 75 -6.92 -5.72 -5.40
C SER A 75 -8.14 -5.66 -4.49
N ASP A 76 -9.19 -6.43 -4.83
CA ASP A 76 -10.30 -6.73 -3.91
C ASP A 76 -9.93 -7.80 -2.88
N ASN A 77 -8.81 -8.49 -3.09
CA ASN A 77 -8.20 -9.39 -2.12
C ASN A 77 -6.68 -9.22 -2.21
N VAL A 78 -6.17 -8.26 -1.44
CA VAL A 78 -4.75 -7.88 -1.49
C VAL A 78 -3.85 -9.09 -1.21
N PHE A 79 -4.17 -9.90 -0.22
CA PHE A 79 -3.40 -11.11 0.10
C PHE A 79 -3.27 -12.07 -1.10
N ALA A 80 -4.39 -12.38 -1.78
CA ALA A 80 -4.37 -13.26 -2.94
C ALA A 80 -3.48 -12.71 -4.06
N ARG A 81 -3.54 -11.39 -4.30
CA ARG A 81 -2.72 -10.72 -5.32
C ARG A 81 -1.23 -10.71 -4.94
N LEU A 82 -0.92 -10.50 -3.66
CA LEU A 82 0.45 -10.57 -3.14
C LEU A 82 1.04 -11.97 -3.28
N LYS A 83 0.26 -13.05 -3.05
CA LYS A 83 0.73 -14.42 -3.30
C LYS A 83 1.09 -14.65 -4.76
N GLN A 84 0.30 -14.11 -5.71
CA GLN A 84 0.62 -14.21 -7.14
C GLN A 84 1.96 -13.53 -7.45
N HIS A 85 2.19 -12.32 -6.92
CA HIS A 85 3.47 -11.63 -7.09
C HIS A 85 4.64 -12.36 -6.42
N ALA A 86 4.42 -12.99 -5.27
CA ALA A 86 5.45 -13.73 -4.56
C ALA A 86 5.93 -14.98 -5.32
N ALA A 87 5.05 -15.59 -6.13
CA ALA A 87 5.36 -16.76 -6.96
C ALA A 87 6.13 -16.42 -8.25
N ASP A 88 6.16 -15.15 -8.65
CA ASP A 88 6.87 -14.69 -9.83
C ASP A 88 8.35 -14.41 -9.49
N ALA A 89 9.21 -15.35 -9.86
CA ALA A 89 10.65 -15.29 -9.60
C ALA A 89 11.35 -14.13 -10.34
N SER A 90 10.76 -13.60 -11.42
CA SER A 90 11.30 -12.43 -12.12
C SER A 90 11.20 -11.12 -11.31
N LYS A 91 10.50 -11.14 -10.17
CA LYS A 91 10.18 -9.98 -9.32
C LYS A 91 10.79 -10.08 -7.92
N GLU A 92 11.99 -10.66 -7.85
CA GLU A 92 12.68 -10.98 -6.60
C GLU A 92 13.16 -9.72 -5.84
N PHE A 93 13.37 -8.59 -6.52
CA PHE A 93 13.81 -7.33 -5.91
C PHE A 93 12.89 -6.82 -4.78
N ARG A 94 11.62 -7.26 -4.76
CA ARG A 94 10.58 -6.80 -3.85
C ARG A 94 10.75 -7.44 -2.47
N THR A 95 11.54 -6.81 -1.61
CA THR A 95 11.87 -7.32 -0.28
C THR A 95 10.88 -6.91 0.82
N ARG A 96 10.10 -5.84 0.59
CA ARG A 96 9.10 -5.31 1.54
C ARG A 96 7.76 -5.05 0.85
N CYS A 97 6.68 -5.29 1.60
CA CYS A 97 5.32 -4.99 1.19
C CYS A 97 4.66 -4.06 2.21
N ALA A 98 3.97 -3.02 1.73
CA ALA A 98 3.07 -2.19 2.52
C ALA A 98 1.66 -2.29 1.92
N LEU A 99 0.71 -2.79 2.69
CA LEU A 99 -0.70 -2.86 2.32
C LEU A 99 -1.41 -1.65 2.91
N ILE A 100 -2.25 -1.01 2.11
CA ILE A 100 -3.09 0.13 2.48
C ILE A 100 -4.53 -0.34 2.36
N ILE A 101 -5.15 -0.54 3.51
CA ILE A 101 -6.49 -1.11 3.66
C ILE A 101 -7.33 -0.23 4.58
N SER A 102 -8.64 -0.42 4.57
CA SER A 102 -9.52 0.19 5.58
C SER A 102 -9.79 -0.74 6.75
N LYS A 103 -9.95 -0.15 7.93
CA LYS A 103 -10.42 -0.80 9.15
C LYS A 103 -11.90 -1.16 9.04
N ASP A 104 -12.65 -0.38 8.29
CA ASP A 104 -14.03 -0.66 7.89
C ASP A 104 -14.08 -1.32 6.50
N GLU A 105 -15.28 -1.68 6.04
CA GLU A 105 -15.50 -2.32 4.74
C GLU A 105 -15.96 -1.32 3.67
N ASN A 106 -15.63 -0.02 3.83
CA ASN A 106 -16.14 1.06 2.96
C ASN A 106 -15.26 1.34 1.73
N LEU A 107 -14.08 0.74 1.60
CA LEU A 107 -13.27 0.86 0.38
C LEU A 107 -13.80 -0.08 -0.71
N THR A 108 -14.49 0.51 -1.69
CA THR A 108 -14.96 -0.20 -2.88
C THR A 108 -13.83 -0.43 -3.88
N LYS A 109 -14.08 -1.24 -4.91
CA LYS A 109 -13.15 -1.42 -6.04
C LYS A 109 -12.80 -0.09 -6.73
N ALA A 110 -13.78 0.79 -6.91
CA ALA A 110 -13.56 2.08 -7.54
C ALA A 110 -12.67 2.98 -6.67
N HIS A 111 -12.87 2.96 -5.34
CA HIS A 111 -12.02 3.67 -4.39
C HIS A 111 -10.56 3.20 -4.48
N VAL A 112 -10.30 1.89 -4.44
CA VAL A 112 -8.91 1.39 -4.44
C VAL A 112 -8.20 1.57 -5.77
N LYS A 113 -8.93 1.57 -6.90
CA LYS A 113 -8.38 1.97 -8.21
C LYS A 113 -8.02 3.46 -8.26
N TYR A 114 -8.84 4.32 -7.66
CA TYR A 114 -8.53 5.73 -7.53
C TYR A 114 -7.27 5.94 -6.68
N LEU A 115 -7.18 5.26 -5.53
CA LEU A 115 -6.01 5.28 -4.66
C LEU A 115 -4.74 4.80 -5.41
N GLU A 116 -4.81 3.71 -6.16
CA GLU A 116 -3.68 3.21 -6.97
C GLU A 116 -3.21 4.26 -7.98
N SER A 117 -4.13 4.84 -8.75
CA SER A 117 -3.81 5.89 -9.73
C SER A 117 -3.13 7.09 -9.08
N ARG A 118 -3.64 7.53 -7.92
CA ARG A 118 -3.07 8.65 -7.17
C ARG A 118 -1.71 8.33 -6.54
N LEU A 119 -1.54 7.12 -6.00
CA LEU A 119 -0.26 6.69 -5.42
C LEU A 119 0.83 6.58 -6.48
N VAL A 120 0.49 6.12 -7.70
CA VAL A 120 1.42 6.12 -8.84
C VAL A 120 1.82 7.54 -9.23
N GLY A 121 0.85 8.46 -9.35
CA GLY A 121 1.13 9.87 -9.61
C GLY A 121 2.06 10.50 -8.56
N LEU A 122 1.76 10.30 -7.27
CA LEU A 122 2.59 10.80 -6.16
C LEU A 122 4.00 10.21 -6.16
N ALA A 123 4.16 8.94 -6.55
CA ALA A 123 5.47 8.30 -6.62
C ALA A 123 6.31 8.83 -7.80
N HIS A 124 5.69 9.11 -8.96
CA HIS A 124 6.35 9.81 -10.06
C HIS A 124 6.79 11.23 -9.66
N GLU A 125 5.88 12.01 -9.05
CA GLU A 125 6.17 13.37 -8.56
C GLU A 125 7.30 13.39 -7.53
N ALA A 126 7.32 12.41 -6.62
CA ALA A 126 8.36 12.30 -5.61
C ALA A 126 9.73 11.93 -6.19
N SER A 127 9.77 11.19 -7.31
CA SER A 127 11.00 10.75 -8.00
C SER A 127 12.03 10.09 -7.06
N ARG A 128 11.55 9.32 -6.08
CA ARG A 128 12.39 8.65 -5.06
C ARG A 128 12.74 7.20 -5.38
N CYS A 129 12.03 6.60 -6.34
CA CYS A 129 12.21 5.21 -6.75
C CYS A 129 11.89 5.04 -8.23
N VAL A 130 12.45 4.01 -8.85
CA VAL A 130 12.01 3.55 -10.17
C VAL A 130 10.68 2.81 -10.02
N LEU A 131 9.63 3.30 -10.66
CA LEU A 131 8.35 2.58 -10.70
C LEU A 131 8.38 1.51 -11.81
N GLU A 132 8.07 0.27 -11.44
CA GLU A 132 7.95 -0.86 -12.36
C GLU A 132 6.56 -0.95 -13.02
N ASN A 133 5.61 -0.09 -12.63
CA ASN A 133 4.29 -0.05 -13.25
C ASN A 133 4.47 0.16 -14.78
N GLY A 134 4.16 -0.88 -15.58
CA GLY A 134 4.33 -0.83 -17.03
C GLY A 134 3.35 0.12 -17.73
N ASN A 135 2.33 0.59 -17.02
CA ASN A 135 1.38 1.61 -17.44
C ASN A 135 0.91 2.41 -16.22
N ASP A 136 0.50 3.66 -16.47
CA ASP A 136 -0.19 4.45 -15.46
C ASP A 136 -1.63 3.93 -15.30
N PRO A 137 -2.08 3.59 -14.08
CA PRO A 137 -3.45 3.16 -13.85
C PRO A 137 -4.43 4.27 -14.21
N SER A 138 -5.46 3.94 -15.00
CA SER A 138 -6.53 4.88 -15.31
C SER A 138 -7.30 5.24 -14.03
N SER A 139 -7.45 6.53 -13.74
CA SER A 139 -8.32 6.97 -12.65
C SER A 139 -9.79 6.67 -13.01
N PRO A 140 -10.53 5.90 -12.20
CA PRO A 140 -11.94 5.69 -12.42
C PRO A 140 -12.71 7.01 -12.24
N SER A 141 -13.89 7.10 -12.86
CA SER A 141 -14.83 8.18 -12.56
C SER A 141 -15.49 7.91 -11.21
N LEU A 142 -15.35 8.87 -10.29
CA LEU A 142 -15.97 8.86 -8.98
C LEU A 142 -16.83 10.12 -8.80
N PRO A 143 -17.92 10.06 -8.01
CA PRO A 143 -18.62 11.24 -7.52
C PRO A 143 -17.69 12.20 -6.78
N GLU A 144 -18.04 13.49 -6.74
CA GLU A 144 -17.26 14.53 -6.05
C GLU A 144 -17.04 14.20 -4.57
N SER A 145 -18.06 13.67 -3.87
CA SER A 145 -17.96 13.24 -2.48
C SER A 145 -16.89 12.17 -2.29
N ASP A 146 -16.89 11.16 -3.15
CA ASP A 146 -16.00 10.02 -3.04
C ASP A 146 -14.55 10.43 -3.37
N ILE A 147 -14.38 11.36 -4.31
CA ILE A 147 -13.06 11.99 -4.57
C ILE A 147 -12.57 12.71 -3.32
N ALA A 148 -13.40 13.55 -2.69
CA ALA A 148 -13.02 14.28 -1.49
C ALA A 148 -12.62 13.34 -0.34
N ASP A 149 -13.37 12.25 -0.15
CA ASP A 149 -13.07 11.23 0.86
C ASP A 149 -11.76 10.50 0.55
N MET A 150 -11.48 10.16 -0.71
CA MET A 150 -10.22 9.51 -1.10
C MET A 150 -9.01 10.43 -0.99
N GLU A 151 -9.16 11.72 -1.32
CA GLU A 151 -8.12 12.71 -1.11
C GLU A 151 -7.82 12.92 0.36
N PHE A 152 -8.86 12.98 1.19
CA PHE A 152 -8.68 13.02 2.64
C PHE A 152 -7.96 11.76 3.12
N PHE A 153 -8.39 10.57 2.67
CA PHE A 153 -7.75 9.31 3.01
C PHE A 153 -6.25 9.30 2.65
N LEU A 154 -5.90 9.76 1.44
CA LEU A 154 -4.51 9.88 0.98
C LEU A 154 -3.70 10.91 1.77
N SER A 155 -4.30 12.04 2.16
CA SER A 155 -3.60 13.08 2.94
C SER A 155 -3.15 12.61 4.33
N GLN A 156 -3.73 11.50 4.82
CA GLN A 156 -3.38 10.88 6.10
C GLN A 156 -2.33 9.78 5.97
N LEU A 157 -2.04 9.31 4.75
CA LEU A 157 -1.03 8.30 4.47
C LEU A 157 0.38 8.88 4.51
#